data_AF-A0A6C0BG63-F1
#
_entry.id   AF-A0A6C0BG63-F1
#
_cell.length_a   1.000
_cell.length_b   1.000
_cell.length_c   1.000
_cell.angle_alpha   90.00
_cell.angle_beta   90.00
_cell.angle_gamma   90.00
#
_symmetry.space_group_name_H-M   'P 1'
#
loop_
_entity.id
_entity.type
_entity.pdbx_description
1 polymer ?
#
loop_
_entity_poly.entity_id
_entity_poly.type
_entity_poly.pdbx_seq_one_letter_code
_entity_poly.pdbx_strand_id
1 'polypeptide(L)'
;MESFLADYDIDFPRFQHLLQKTPSLLAGSAALALYLKENGIDPGYEPGDMDIWVLEYDVSGTMMETLFRHFLFEFGYYFQNVFEKEENNNGQYDFQNFTTNHIIKVISFINDRQKKIQIIVIRVQPLKEYIRSAFDLSACVSWWNAQDNTFETLSPLTLQRKIYISSPYLQEQEVADNRTKKLEKRIQKYIDRGFTLCEPPCPALHHIDDRLALQKESCPLRDKTAFDLFSYEDVNICEFLQSSWHIIVKAGDTFQAFHRKTLFDYMGTRRSELLVVGDIYDTPNNQTITSRARDTLLYSDFSIYELCPDYSVTIYPAAQKSLFTLRCYSIAEWEEGRPGDVFSPTEYSASLGNVFESHLALQRSELERLQVENAIAESAIIQNNLELISMLNGQSNMIDTIEQALQVMLDAGQIYFRIDP
;
A
#
# COMPACT_ATOMS: atom_id res chain seq x y z
N MET A 1 18.73 31.52 -8.92
CA MET A 1 18.20 32.20 -7.73
C MET A 1 18.59 33.68 -7.66
N GLU A 2 19.87 34.02 -7.81
CA GLU A 2 20.35 35.43 -7.80
C GLU A 2 19.52 36.39 -8.66
N SER A 3 19.36 36.08 -9.96
CA SER A 3 18.54 36.90 -10.86
C SER A 3 17.10 37.03 -10.40
N PHE A 4 16.53 35.99 -9.81
CA PHE A 4 15.15 36.03 -9.30
C PHE A 4 15.02 36.98 -8.11
N LEU A 5 15.95 36.94 -7.15
CA LEU A 5 15.93 37.87 -6.02
C LEU A 5 16.24 39.31 -6.43
N ALA A 6 17.10 39.50 -7.43
CA ALA A 6 17.36 40.81 -8.01
C ALA A 6 16.08 41.45 -8.58
N ASP A 7 15.21 40.66 -9.20
CA ASP A 7 13.88 41.14 -9.66
C ASP A 7 12.96 41.56 -8.50
N TYR A 8 13.22 41.06 -7.29
CA TYR A 8 12.55 41.42 -6.04
C TYR A 8 13.29 42.51 -5.25
N ASP A 9 14.36 43.10 -5.80
CA ASP A 9 15.23 44.07 -5.12
C ASP A 9 15.80 43.55 -3.78
N ILE A 10 16.04 42.23 -3.69
CA ILE A 10 16.60 41.58 -2.50
C ILE A 10 18.06 41.16 -2.77
N ASP A 11 18.94 41.48 -1.83
CA ASP A 11 20.34 41.02 -1.87
C ASP A 11 20.44 39.50 -1.64
N PHE A 12 20.98 38.79 -2.64
CA PHE A 12 21.06 37.33 -2.59
C PHE A 12 21.90 36.79 -1.43
N PRO A 13 23.15 37.24 -1.20
CA PRO A 13 23.96 36.75 -0.08
C PRO A 13 23.28 36.92 1.28
N ARG A 14 22.67 38.10 1.54
CA ARG A 14 21.97 38.36 2.80
C ARG A 14 20.73 37.50 2.96
N PHE A 15 19.93 37.32 1.91
CA PHE A 15 18.73 36.48 1.95
C PHE A 15 19.07 35.00 2.13
N GLN A 16 20.06 34.50 1.39
CA GLN A 16 20.53 33.12 1.53
C GLN A 16 21.04 32.87 2.96
N HIS A 17 21.84 33.79 3.50
CA HIS A 17 22.32 33.68 4.87
C HIS A 17 21.18 33.64 5.89
N LEU A 18 20.14 34.47 5.71
CA LEU A 18 18.96 34.46 6.57
C LEU A 18 18.26 33.10 6.55
N LEU A 19 18.01 32.52 5.37
CA LEU A 19 17.39 31.19 5.26
C LEU A 19 18.28 30.08 5.84
N GLN A 20 19.60 30.15 5.67
CA GLN A 20 20.53 29.17 6.22
C GLN A 20 20.61 29.18 7.76
N LYS A 21 20.32 30.32 8.39
CA LYS A 21 20.44 30.51 9.85
C LYS A 21 19.12 30.44 10.60
N THR A 22 18.00 30.35 9.91
CA THR A 22 16.67 30.34 10.51
C THR A 22 15.90 29.08 10.11
N PRO A 23 14.97 28.60 10.94
CA PRO A 23 14.02 27.56 10.56
C PRO A 23 12.99 28.14 9.56
N SER A 24 13.42 28.31 8.32
CA SER A 24 12.62 28.88 7.24
C SER A 24 12.88 28.18 5.90
N LEU A 25 11.96 28.37 4.95
CA LEU A 25 12.04 27.77 3.62
C LEU A 25 11.30 28.61 2.57
N LEU A 26 11.90 28.84 1.40
CA LEU A 26 11.17 29.34 0.24
C LEU A 26 10.55 28.15 -0.50
N ALA A 27 9.24 28.14 -0.66
CA ALA A 27 8.52 27.04 -1.29
C ALA A 27 7.38 27.51 -2.20
N GLY A 28 6.69 26.57 -2.85
CA GLY A 28 5.52 26.85 -3.66
C GLY A 28 5.86 27.21 -5.11
N SER A 29 5.04 28.08 -5.71
CA SER A 29 5.03 28.23 -7.18
C SER A 29 6.26 28.94 -7.76
N ALA A 30 6.92 29.80 -6.98
CA ALA A 30 8.19 30.41 -7.32
C ALA A 30 9.33 29.37 -7.34
N ALA A 31 9.42 28.55 -6.29
CA ALA A 31 10.38 27.45 -6.23
C ALA A 31 10.20 26.47 -7.38
N LEU A 32 8.95 26.13 -7.73
CA LEU A 32 8.65 25.27 -8.89
C LEU A 32 9.14 25.89 -10.21
N ALA A 33 8.88 27.17 -10.45
CA ALA A 33 9.32 27.82 -11.69
C ALA A 33 10.85 27.83 -11.81
N LEU A 34 11.54 28.06 -10.69
CA LEU A 34 12.99 28.06 -10.65
C LEU A 34 13.56 26.65 -10.80
N TYR A 35 12.93 25.63 -10.22
CA TYR A 35 13.26 24.22 -10.43
C TYR A 35 13.19 23.83 -11.91
N LEU A 36 12.12 24.20 -12.61
CA LEU A 36 11.98 23.94 -14.04
C LEU A 36 13.08 24.65 -14.85
N LYS A 37 13.34 25.94 -14.55
CA LYS A 37 14.41 26.71 -15.22
C LYS A 37 15.79 26.10 -14.98
N GLU A 38 16.09 25.67 -13.76
CA GLU A 38 17.35 24.97 -13.42
C GLU A 38 17.56 23.70 -14.25
N ASN A 39 16.46 23.03 -14.62
CA ASN A 39 16.46 21.83 -15.45
C ASN A 39 16.24 22.12 -16.96
N GLY A 40 16.40 23.38 -17.40
CA GLY A 40 16.31 23.75 -18.82
C GLY A 40 14.89 23.74 -19.39
N ILE A 41 13.86 23.70 -18.54
CA ILE A 41 12.46 23.68 -18.94
C ILE A 41 11.89 25.09 -18.75
N ASP A 42 11.27 25.65 -19.80
CA ASP A 42 10.48 26.87 -19.66
C ASP A 42 9.28 26.61 -18.73
N PRO A 43 9.11 27.34 -17.62
CA PRO A 43 7.95 27.18 -16.75
C PRO A 43 6.62 27.44 -17.46
N GLY A 44 6.59 28.30 -18.49
CA GLY A 44 5.35 28.75 -19.14
C GLY A 44 4.52 29.71 -18.27
N TYR A 45 5.10 30.22 -17.18
CA TYR A 45 4.50 31.26 -16.33
C TYR A 45 5.58 32.01 -15.54
N GLU A 46 5.26 33.24 -15.13
CA GLU A 46 6.04 33.98 -14.15
C GLU A 46 5.43 33.84 -12.74
N PRO A 47 6.23 33.57 -11.70
CA PRO A 47 5.74 33.58 -10.32
C PRO A 47 5.16 34.94 -9.95
N GLY A 48 3.91 34.96 -9.46
CA GLY A 48 3.23 36.20 -9.04
C GLY A 48 3.64 36.67 -7.64
N ASP A 49 4.12 35.76 -6.80
CA ASP A 49 4.58 36.01 -5.43
C ASP A 49 5.67 35.03 -5.02
N MET A 50 6.37 35.38 -3.92
CA MET A 50 7.35 34.52 -3.25
C MET A 50 6.83 34.12 -1.87
N ASP A 51 6.65 32.82 -1.64
CA ASP A 51 6.18 32.28 -0.36
C ASP A 51 7.37 31.84 0.51
N ILE A 52 7.49 32.45 1.68
CA ILE A 52 8.50 32.13 2.69
C ILE A 52 7.79 31.51 3.89
N TRP A 53 8.05 30.24 4.13
CA TRP A 53 7.55 29.48 5.27
C TRP A 53 8.52 29.63 6.43
N VAL A 54 8.02 29.99 7.61
CA VAL A 54 8.84 30.20 8.81
C VAL A 54 8.22 29.49 10.01
N LEU A 55 9.05 28.91 10.87
CA LEU A 55 8.59 28.45 12.18
C LEU A 55 8.22 29.65 13.07
N GLU A 56 7.24 29.52 13.96
CA GLU A 56 6.82 30.62 14.86
C GLU A 56 7.99 31.20 15.66
N TYR A 57 8.83 30.31 16.19
CA TYR A 57 10.00 30.62 16.99
C TYR A 57 11.20 29.78 16.55
N ASP A 58 12.41 30.31 16.70
CA ASP A 58 13.62 29.48 16.66
C ASP A 58 13.94 28.85 18.04
N VAL A 59 15.03 28.09 18.10
CA VAL A 59 15.52 27.43 19.32
C VAL A 59 15.90 28.41 20.45
N SER A 60 16.10 29.68 20.14
CA SER A 60 16.41 30.75 21.11
C SER A 60 15.18 31.50 21.60
N GLY A 61 14.00 31.19 21.06
CA GLY A 61 12.75 31.91 21.34
C GLY A 61 12.57 33.19 20.51
N THR A 62 13.39 33.41 19.49
CA THR A 62 13.24 34.55 18.58
C THR A 62 12.03 34.32 17.68
N MET A 63 11.15 35.31 17.56
CA MET A 63 10.01 35.26 16.63
C MET A 63 10.50 35.44 15.19
N MET A 64 10.38 34.40 14.36
CA MET A 64 10.89 34.45 12.98
C MET A 64 10.16 35.47 12.13
N GLU A 65 8.85 35.60 12.29
CA GLU A 65 8.07 36.64 11.63
C GLU A 65 8.67 38.03 11.82
N THR A 66 9.06 38.40 13.05
CA THR A 66 9.63 39.72 13.35
C THR A 66 10.97 39.92 12.64
N LEU A 67 11.80 38.87 12.62
CA LEU A 67 13.08 38.89 11.93
C LEU A 67 12.91 39.10 10.42
N PHE A 68 12.04 38.32 9.77
CA PHE A 68 11.76 38.46 8.34
C PHE A 68 11.06 39.77 8.00
N ARG A 69 10.21 40.29 8.89
CA ARG A 69 9.60 41.62 8.73
C ARG A 69 10.65 42.72 8.67
N HIS A 70 11.55 42.75 9.64
CA HIS A 70 12.64 43.74 9.64
C HIS A 70 13.50 43.62 8.39
N PHE A 71 13.87 42.39 8.01
CA PHE A 71 14.58 42.16 6.76
C PHE A 71 13.85 42.77 5.56
N LEU A 72 12.56 42.47 5.38
CA LEU A 72 11.79 42.99 4.24
C LEU A 72 11.66 44.53 4.27
N PHE A 73 11.45 45.15 5.43
CA PHE A 73 11.40 46.61 5.56
C PHE A 73 12.72 47.28 5.13
N GLU A 74 13.88 46.66 5.42
CA GLU A 74 15.18 47.17 4.97
C GLU A 74 15.34 47.17 3.44
N PHE A 75 14.61 46.29 2.74
CA PHE A 75 14.57 46.22 1.28
C PHE A 75 13.38 46.96 0.67
N GLY A 76 12.77 47.89 1.41
CA GLY A 76 11.72 48.77 0.87
C GLY A 76 10.37 48.09 0.67
N TYR A 77 10.14 46.91 1.24
CA TYR A 77 8.82 46.31 1.28
C TYR A 77 7.99 46.94 2.38
N TYR A 78 6.68 47.06 2.17
CA TYR A 78 5.74 47.51 3.20
C TYR A 78 4.60 46.50 3.36
N PHE A 79 3.95 46.56 4.52
CA PHE A 79 2.86 45.66 4.85
C PHE A 79 1.67 45.90 3.92
N GLN A 80 1.18 44.85 3.30
CA GLN A 80 -0.06 44.89 2.56
C GLN A 80 -1.16 44.30 3.47
N ASN A 81 -2.07 45.15 3.95
CA ASN A 81 -3.29 44.72 4.66
C ASN A 81 -4.21 44.02 3.66
N VAL A 82 -3.92 42.77 3.32
CA VAL A 82 -4.71 41.98 2.35
C VAL A 82 -5.71 41.06 3.05
N PHE A 83 -5.58 40.84 4.37
CA PHE A 83 -6.48 39.95 5.10
C PHE A 83 -7.18 40.71 6.21
N GLU A 84 -8.30 41.36 5.85
CA GLU A 84 -9.33 41.66 6.84
C GLU A 84 -9.82 40.34 7.43
N LYS A 85 -10.04 40.34 8.76
CA LYS A 85 -10.20 39.23 9.71
C LYS A 85 -11.08 38.02 9.35
N GLU A 86 -11.66 37.92 8.16
CA GLU A 86 -12.58 36.85 7.76
C GLU A 86 -12.29 36.26 6.36
N GLU A 87 -11.39 36.86 5.57
CA GLU A 87 -10.98 36.29 4.29
C GLU A 87 -9.82 35.32 4.49
N ASN A 88 -10.16 34.06 4.77
CA ASN A 88 -9.29 32.95 4.39
C ASN A 88 -8.91 33.19 2.93
N ASN A 89 -7.62 33.39 2.65
CA ASN A 89 -6.95 33.52 1.36
C ASN A 89 -7.62 32.68 0.21
N ASN A 90 -8.74 33.13 -0.39
CA ASN A 90 -9.65 32.29 -1.19
C ASN A 90 -10.05 30.93 -0.54
N GLY A 91 -10.03 30.84 0.78
CA GLY A 91 -10.28 29.62 1.54
C GLY A 91 -9.12 28.62 1.57
N GLN A 92 -7.89 29.04 1.22
CA GLN A 92 -6.69 28.20 1.16
C GLN A 92 -6.16 27.78 2.54
N TYR A 93 -6.49 28.52 3.58
CA TYR A 93 -6.11 28.24 4.96
C TYR A 93 -7.36 28.36 5.83
N ASP A 94 -7.68 27.38 6.66
CA ASP A 94 -8.79 27.47 7.62
C ASP A 94 -8.24 27.87 8.98
N PHE A 95 -8.13 29.19 9.24
CA PHE A 95 -7.58 29.68 10.50
C PHE A 95 -8.48 29.42 11.72
N GLN A 96 -9.71 28.92 11.53
CA GLN A 96 -10.67 28.69 12.60
C GLN A 96 -10.54 27.28 13.23
N ASN A 97 -9.80 26.37 12.59
CA ASN A 97 -9.64 24.98 13.03
C ASN A 97 -8.26 24.71 13.66
N PHE A 98 -8.04 25.27 14.85
CA PHE A 98 -6.76 25.25 15.58
C PHE A 98 -6.23 23.86 15.95
N THR A 99 -7.04 22.81 15.88
CA THR A 99 -6.63 21.43 16.19
C THR A 99 -5.97 20.71 15.03
N THR A 100 -6.16 21.17 13.79
CA THR A 100 -5.64 20.51 12.58
C THR A 100 -4.83 21.44 11.67
N ASN A 101 -4.97 22.77 11.82
CA ASN A 101 -4.23 23.71 11.00
C ASN A 101 -2.96 24.21 11.69
N HIS A 102 -1.81 23.79 11.17
CA HIS A 102 -0.49 24.16 11.71
C HIS A 102 -0.02 25.55 11.25
N ILE A 103 -0.76 26.20 10.34
CA ILE A 103 -0.51 27.55 9.85
C ILE A 103 -1.24 28.55 10.77
N ILE A 104 -0.46 29.44 11.36
CA ILE A 104 -0.94 30.43 12.33
C ILE A 104 -1.47 31.68 11.62
N LYS A 105 -0.71 32.14 10.63
CA LYS A 105 -0.98 33.37 9.90
C LYS A 105 -0.18 33.44 8.60
N VAL A 106 -0.73 34.20 7.67
CA VAL A 106 -0.07 34.57 6.41
C VAL A 106 -0.02 36.09 6.35
N ILE A 107 1.16 36.63 6.06
CA ILE A 107 1.40 38.07 6.06
C ILE A 107 1.98 38.45 4.71
N SER A 108 1.36 39.43 4.04
CA SER A 108 1.81 39.86 2.71
C SER A 108 2.56 41.18 2.76
N PHE A 109 3.63 41.26 1.98
CA PHE A 109 4.47 42.41 1.77
C PHE A 109 4.53 42.72 0.28
N ILE A 110 4.57 44.01 -0.05
CA ILE A 110 4.71 44.47 -1.43
C ILE A 110 5.72 45.61 -1.49
N ASN A 111 6.48 45.71 -2.57
CA ASN A 111 7.39 46.83 -2.83
C ASN A 111 6.84 47.78 -3.89
N ASP A 112 7.55 48.87 -4.16
CA ASP A 112 7.16 49.89 -5.14
C ASP A 112 7.02 49.33 -6.58
N ARG A 113 7.71 48.21 -6.89
CA ARG A 113 7.60 47.49 -8.16
C ARG A 113 6.46 46.48 -8.22
N GLN A 114 5.56 46.50 -7.24
CA GLN A 114 4.44 45.56 -7.11
C GLN A 114 4.87 44.09 -6.97
N LYS A 115 6.12 43.83 -6.55
CA LYS A 115 6.58 42.47 -6.22
C LYS A 115 6.06 42.09 -4.84
N LYS A 116 5.46 40.90 -4.74
CA LYS A 116 4.78 40.42 -3.53
C LYS A 116 5.53 39.28 -2.86
N ILE A 117 5.68 39.37 -1.54
CA ILE A 117 6.27 38.32 -0.69
C ILE A 117 5.27 37.96 0.40
N GLN A 118 5.04 36.67 0.63
CA GLN A 118 4.20 36.18 1.72
C GLN A 118 5.07 35.48 2.76
N ILE A 119 4.92 35.88 4.03
CA ILE A 119 5.46 35.15 5.18
C ILE A 119 4.35 34.26 5.73
N ILE A 120 4.56 32.96 5.72
CA ILE A 120 3.62 31.94 6.21
C ILE A 120 4.19 31.35 7.49
N VAL A 121 3.57 31.66 8.62
CA VAL A 121 4.06 31.28 9.95
C VAL A 121 3.41 29.98 10.39
N ILE A 122 4.21 28.98 10.78
CA ILE A 122 3.73 27.65 11.17
C ILE A 122 4.29 27.17 12.52
N ARG A 123 3.62 26.19 13.15
CA ARG A 123 4.03 25.59 14.45
C ARG A 123 4.71 24.23 14.37
N VAL A 124 4.81 23.65 13.17
CA VAL A 124 5.32 22.28 13.00
C VAL A 124 6.72 22.30 12.41
N GLN A 125 7.54 21.39 12.93
CA GLN A 125 8.88 21.11 12.47
C GLN A 125 9.04 19.60 12.24
N PRO A 126 9.89 19.20 11.28
CA PRO A 126 10.65 20.05 10.36
C PRO A 126 9.80 20.58 9.18
N LEU A 127 10.07 21.82 8.74
CA LEU A 127 9.28 22.50 7.69
C LEU A 127 9.17 21.70 6.38
N LYS A 128 10.27 21.05 5.96
CA LYS A 128 10.30 20.23 4.75
C LYS A 128 9.30 19.07 4.81
N GLU A 129 9.21 18.36 5.93
CA GLU A 129 8.26 17.25 6.11
C GLU A 129 6.81 17.75 6.16
N TYR A 130 6.59 18.90 6.78
CA TYR A 130 5.27 19.53 6.78
C TYR A 130 4.79 19.85 5.36
N ILE A 131 5.64 20.48 4.54
CA ILE A 131 5.29 20.80 3.14
C ILE A 131 5.04 19.53 2.32
N ARG A 132 5.81 18.46 2.53
CA ARG A 132 5.61 17.17 1.84
C ARG A 132 4.27 16.51 2.16
N SER A 133 3.75 16.68 3.37
CA SER A 133 2.54 15.99 3.85
C SER A 133 1.26 16.85 3.80
N ALA A 134 1.38 18.16 3.94
CA ALA A 134 0.24 19.07 4.07
C ALA A 134 -0.22 19.67 2.73
N PHE A 135 0.62 19.64 1.70
CA PHE A 135 0.28 20.22 0.41
C PHE A 135 -0.53 19.22 -0.43
N ASP A 136 -1.46 19.77 -1.20
CA ASP A 136 -2.47 19.03 -1.95
C ASP A 136 -1.99 18.52 -3.31
N LEU A 137 -1.14 19.29 -4.01
CA LEU A 137 -0.62 18.94 -5.34
C LEU A 137 0.90 18.80 -5.31
N SER A 138 1.42 17.77 -5.97
CA SER A 138 2.85 17.47 -6.04
C SER A 138 3.70 18.64 -6.56
N ALA A 139 3.22 19.38 -7.55
CA ALA A 139 3.91 20.57 -8.07
C ALA A 139 4.10 21.68 -7.01
N CYS A 140 3.16 21.83 -6.08
CA CYS A 140 3.26 22.81 -5.01
C CYS A 140 4.34 22.44 -3.99
N VAL A 141 4.72 21.15 -3.93
CA VAL A 141 5.74 20.62 -3.04
C VAL A 141 7.12 20.79 -3.67
N SER A 142 7.47 22.05 -3.92
CA SER A 142 8.76 22.46 -4.46
C SER A 142 9.37 23.50 -3.54
N TRP A 143 10.68 23.43 -3.27
CA TRP A 143 11.38 24.35 -2.38
C TRP A 143 12.81 24.64 -2.82
N TRP A 144 13.36 25.74 -2.32
CA TRP A 144 14.78 26.06 -2.48
C TRP A 144 15.57 25.60 -1.26
N ASN A 145 16.62 24.81 -1.49
CA ASN A 145 17.61 24.46 -0.48
C ASN A 145 18.70 25.54 -0.46
N ALA A 146 18.64 26.43 0.53
CA ALA A 146 19.58 27.55 0.64
C ALA A 146 21.01 27.10 1.00
N GLN A 147 21.19 25.92 1.60
CA GLN A 147 22.48 25.37 2.00
C GLN A 147 23.29 24.96 0.78
N ASP A 148 22.68 24.21 -0.14
CA ASP A 148 23.35 23.66 -1.33
C ASP A 148 23.04 24.48 -2.60
N ASN A 149 22.18 25.50 -2.47
CA ASN A 149 21.70 26.37 -3.54
C ASN A 149 21.04 25.62 -4.71
N THR A 150 20.26 24.58 -4.41
CA THR A 150 19.53 23.76 -5.39
C THR A 150 18.03 23.85 -5.17
N PHE A 151 17.25 23.60 -6.23
CA PHE A 151 15.80 23.45 -6.09
C PHE A 151 15.43 21.98 -6.00
N GLU A 152 14.53 21.67 -5.07
CA GLU A 152 14.02 20.32 -4.84
C GLU A 152 12.51 20.31 -5.04
N THR A 153 11.97 19.14 -5.39
CA THR A 153 10.53 18.91 -5.53
C THR A 153 10.16 17.53 -4.99
N LEU A 154 8.86 17.29 -4.76
CA LEU A 154 8.37 15.99 -4.27
C LEU A 154 8.59 14.86 -5.28
N SER A 155 8.45 15.15 -6.57
CA SER A 155 8.41 14.12 -7.61
C SER A 155 9.24 14.49 -8.83
N PRO A 156 10.04 13.56 -9.38
CA PRO A 156 10.72 13.76 -10.65
C PRO A 156 9.74 13.89 -11.83
N LEU A 157 8.49 13.44 -11.68
CA LEU A 157 7.43 13.60 -12.68
C LEU A 157 7.13 15.07 -13.01
N THR A 158 7.45 15.99 -12.09
CA THR A 158 7.34 17.44 -12.32
C THR A 158 8.10 17.88 -13.57
N LEU A 159 9.27 17.29 -13.87
CA LEU A 159 10.05 17.60 -15.07
C LEU A 159 9.36 17.14 -16.37
N GLN A 160 8.49 16.13 -16.28
CA GLN A 160 7.65 15.68 -17.39
C GLN A 160 6.34 16.46 -17.49
N ARG A 161 6.20 17.56 -16.72
CA ARG A 161 4.95 18.34 -16.60
C ARG A 161 3.77 17.48 -16.12
N LYS A 162 4.03 16.45 -15.31
CA LYS A 162 3.01 15.62 -14.69
C LYS A 162 2.84 15.99 -13.22
N ILE A 163 1.60 16.15 -12.76
CA ILE A 163 1.25 16.46 -11.37
C ILE A 163 0.22 15.47 -10.84
N TYR A 164 0.15 15.31 -9.54
CA TYR A 164 -0.83 14.44 -8.88
C TYR A 164 -1.23 15.02 -7.53
N ILE A 165 -2.35 14.53 -6.99
CA ILE A 165 -2.80 14.86 -5.64
C ILE A 165 -1.90 14.14 -4.64
N SER A 166 -1.09 14.89 -3.89
CA SER A 166 -0.02 14.35 -3.02
C SER A 166 -0.50 13.87 -1.65
N SER A 167 -1.68 14.29 -1.20
CA SER A 167 -2.21 13.89 0.11
C SER A 167 -3.26 12.77 -0.02
N PRO A 168 -3.02 11.56 0.54
CA PRO A 168 -3.98 10.46 0.50
C PRO A 168 -5.28 10.79 1.27
N TYR A 169 -5.20 11.63 2.32
CA TYR A 169 -6.37 12.11 3.06
C TYR A 169 -7.31 12.97 2.21
N LEU A 170 -6.81 13.62 1.15
CA LEU A 170 -7.64 14.39 0.22
C LEU A 170 -8.34 13.50 -0.82
N GLN A 171 -7.79 12.32 -1.13
CA GLN A 171 -8.41 11.35 -2.05
C GLN A 171 -9.60 10.65 -1.40
N GLU A 172 -9.59 10.41 -0.08
CA GLU A 172 -10.69 9.75 0.63
C GLU A 172 -11.82 10.70 1.06
N GLN A 173 -11.57 12.01 1.14
CA GLN A 173 -12.56 13.03 1.54
C GLN A 173 -13.31 13.69 0.38
N GLU A 174 -13.18 13.21 -0.86
CA GLU A 174 -13.77 13.80 -2.07
C GLU A 174 -15.31 13.92 -2.08
N VAL A 175 -16.01 13.33 -1.10
CA VAL A 175 -17.47 13.19 -1.11
C VAL A 175 -18.22 14.30 -0.36
N ALA A 176 -17.58 15.17 0.44
CA ALA A 176 -18.35 15.95 1.45
C ALA A 176 -18.16 17.48 1.52
N ASP A 177 -17.18 18.13 0.89
CA ASP A 177 -16.85 19.53 1.26
C ASP A 177 -16.54 20.48 0.09
N ASN A 178 -16.71 21.80 0.29
CA ASN A 178 -16.32 22.90 -0.63
C ASN A 178 -14.82 22.89 -1.03
N ARG A 179 -14.03 21.98 -0.46
CA ARG A 179 -12.63 21.69 -0.80
C ARG A 179 -12.47 21.24 -2.25
N THR A 180 -13.43 20.51 -2.82
CA THR A 180 -13.35 20.01 -4.21
C THR A 180 -13.23 21.15 -5.22
N LYS A 181 -14.07 22.20 -5.11
CA LYS A 181 -14.02 23.38 -6.02
C LYS A 181 -12.71 24.16 -5.93
N LYS A 182 -12.05 24.18 -4.77
CA LYS A 182 -10.76 24.88 -4.58
C LYS A 182 -9.62 24.07 -5.17
N LEU A 183 -9.61 22.77 -4.92
CA LEU A 183 -8.64 21.85 -5.50
C LEU A 183 -8.77 21.86 -7.03
N GLU A 184 -9.98 21.80 -7.57
CA GLU A 184 -10.26 21.95 -9.01
C GLU A 184 -9.67 23.24 -9.59
N LYS A 185 -9.90 24.40 -8.96
CA LYS A 185 -9.30 25.67 -9.41
C LYS A 185 -7.77 25.64 -9.38
N ARG A 186 -7.16 25.00 -8.37
CA ARG A 186 -5.71 24.85 -8.27
C ARG A 186 -5.16 23.89 -9.31
N ILE A 187 -5.85 22.77 -9.57
CA ILE A 187 -5.53 21.83 -10.65
C ILE A 187 -5.60 22.57 -11.99
N GLN A 188 -6.69 23.28 -12.26
CA GLN A 188 -6.86 24.05 -13.49
C GLN A 188 -5.76 25.10 -13.67
N LYS A 189 -5.38 25.82 -12.61
CA LYS A 189 -4.23 26.74 -12.62
C LYS A 189 -2.95 26.09 -13.13
N TYR A 190 -2.67 24.83 -12.78
CA TYR A 190 -1.48 24.12 -13.27
C TYR A 190 -1.69 23.53 -14.66
N ILE A 191 -2.89 23.09 -15.00
CA ILE A 191 -3.24 22.69 -16.37
C ILE A 191 -3.01 23.85 -17.34
N ASP A 192 -3.46 25.07 -16.98
CA ASP A 192 -3.26 26.29 -17.77
C ASP A 192 -1.77 26.65 -17.93
N ARG A 193 -0.92 26.19 -17.00
CA ARG A 193 0.55 26.31 -17.06
C ARG A 193 1.21 25.19 -17.86
N GLY A 194 0.42 24.31 -18.48
CA GLY A 194 0.88 23.21 -19.31
C GLY A 194 1.28 21.95 -18.53
N PHE A 195 0.72 21.72 -17.34
CA PHE A 195 0.84 20.45 -16.64
C PHE A 195 -0.33 19.52 -16.97
N THR A 196 -0.11 18.22 -16.79
CA THR A 196 -1.16 17.18 -16.90
C THR A 196 -1.36 16.53 -15.54
N LEU A 197 -2.61 16.40 -15.10
CA LEU A 197 -2.95 15.64 -13.91
C LEU A 197 -2.83 14.14 -14.23
N CYS A 198 -2.07 13.42 -13.43
CA CYS A 198 -1.94 11.97 -13.47
C CYS A 198 -2.23 11.37 -12.10
N GLU A 199 -2.34 10.06 -12.06
CA GLU A 199 -2.35 9.33 -10.79
C GLU A 199 -1.01 9.53 -10.06
N PRO A 200 -1.02 9.56 -8.72
CA PRO A 200 0.23 9.58 -7.95
C PRO A 200 1.08 8.37 -8.34
N PRO A 201 2.41 8.48 -8.37
CA PRO A 201 3.23 7.30 -8.55
C PRO A 201 2.93 6.30 -7.41
N CYS A 202 3.12 5.00 -7.71
CA CYS A 202 3.09 3.97 -6.68
C CYS A 202 4.00 4.42 -5.51
N PRO A 203 3.57 4.29 -4.24
CA PRO A 203 4.39 4.67 -3.08
C PRO A 203 5.55 3.69 -2.94
N ALA A 204 6.51 3.80 -3.85
CA ALA A 204 7.67 2.94 -3.90
C ALA A 204 8.67 3.44 -2.87
N LEU A 205 8.90 2.63 -1.83
CA LEU A 205 9.71 3.02 -0.69
C LEU A 205 11.22 3.02 -1.01
N HIS A 206 11.66 2.25 -2.02
CA HIS A 206 13.09 1.95 -2.19
C HIS A 206 13.60 1.93 -3.64
N HIS A 207 12.75 1.64 -4.63
CA HIS A 207 13.17 1.46 -6.03
C HIS A 207 12.15 2.10 -6.97
N ILE A 208 12.57 3.03 -7.83
CA ILE A 208 11.76 3.63 -8.89
C ILE A 208 12.24 3.04 -10.22
N ASP A 209 11.34 2.45 -11.00
CA ASP A 209 11.68 1.83 -12.28
C ASP A 209 11.64 2.87 -13.41
N ASP A 210 12.76 3.04 -14.10
CA ASP A 210 12.86 3.91 -15.26
C ASP A 210 12.24 3.23 -16.50
N ARG A 211 11.00 3.64 -16.78
CA ARG A 211 10.20 3.12 -17.89
C ARG A 211 10.54 3.73 -19.25
N LEU A 212 11.52 4.63 -19.36
CA LEU A 212 11.98 5.14 -20.67
C LEU A 212 12.46 4.01 -21.58
N ALA A 213 12.96 2.91 -21.01
CA ALA A 213 13.37 1.73 -21.77
C ALA A 213 12.22 1.09 -22.58
N LEU A 214 10.96 1.26 -22.17
CA LEU A 214 9.79 0.75 -22.91
C LEU A 214 9.62 1.39 -24.28
N GLN A 215 10.17 2.60 -24.48
CA GLN A 215 10.06 3.34 -25.75
C GLN A 215 11.13 2.94 -26.76
N LYS A 216 12.16 2.18 -26.35
CA LYS A 216 13.25 1.75 -27.23
C LYS A 216 12.78 0.69 -28.20
N GLU A 217 13.26 0.73 -29.45
CA GLU A 217 12.99 -0.32 -30.44
C GLU A 217 13.51 -1.70 -30.02
N SER A 218 14.58 -1.74 -29.24
CA SER A 218 15.20 -2.97 -28.74
C SER A 218 14.51 -3.57 -27.50
N CYS A 219 13.41 -2.98 -26.99
CA CYS A 219 12.80 -3.43 -25.76
C CYS A 219 12.33 -4.90 -25.86
N PRO A 220 12.73 -5.81 -24.95
CA PRO A 220 12.40 -7.24 -25.02
C PRO A 220 10.91 -7.55 -24.76
N LEU A 221 10.13 -6.54 -24.36
CA LEU A 221 8.67 -6.60 -24.16
C LEU A 221 7.89 -6.08 -25.37
N ARG A 222 8.58 -5.51 -26.37
CA ARG A 222 7.94 -5.01 -27.58
C ARG A 222 7.19 -6.12 -28.29
N ASP A 223 6.01 -5.79 -28.81
CA ASP A 223 5.08 -6.70 -29.49
C ASP A 223 4.59 -7.90 -28.64
N LYS A 224 4.82 -7.88 -27.32
CA LYS A 224 4.21 -8.84 -26.39
C LYS A 224 2.92 -8.29 -25.82
N THR A 225 1.97 -9.19 -25.63
CA THR A 225 0.71 -8.92 -24.95
C THR A 225 0.66 -9.62 -23.60
N ALA A 226 -0.15 -9.07 -22.71
CA ALA A 226 -0.52 -9.69 -21.45
C ALA A 226 -2.05 -9.69 -21.34
N PHE A 227 -2.61 -10.73 -20.73
CA PHE A 227 -4.05 -10.80 -20.51
C PHE A 227 -4.41 -10.07 -19.21
N ASP A 228 -5.22 -9.01 -19.30
CA ASP A 228 -5.82 -8.37 -18.13
C ASP A 228 -7.03 -9.19 -17.69
N LEU A 229 -6.89 -9.87 -16.55
CA LEU A 229 -7.92 -10.76 -16.04
C LEU A 229 -9.15 -10.02 -15.49
N PHE A 230 -8.99 -8.77 -15.05
CA PHE A 230 -10.09 -7.99 -14.48
C PHE A 230 -10.91 -7.30 -15.57
N SER A 231 -10.24 -6.81 -16.63
CA SER A 231 -10.89 -6.19 -17.79
C SER A 231 -11.27 -7.21 -18.87
N TYR A 232 -10.70 -8.42 -18.80
CA TYR A 232 -10.91 -9.54 -19.71
C TYR A 232 -10.50 -9.23 -21.17
N GLU A 233 -9.33 -8.61 -21.33
CA GLU A 233 -8.77 -8.22 -22.63
C GLU A 233 -7.26 -8.44 -22.72
N ASP A 234 -6.73 -8.59 -23.93
CA ASP A 234 -5.29 -8.58 -24.18
C ASP A 234 -4.79 -7.14 -24.34
N VAL A 235 -3.80 -6.77 -23.52
CA VAL A 235 -3.19 -5.44 -23.54
C VAL A 235 -1.76 -5.51 -24.05
N ASN A 236 -1.31 -4.48 -24.77
CA ASN A 236 0.10 -4.32 -25.13
C ASN A 236 0.93 -4.04 -23.88
N ILE A 237 1.96 -4.85 -23.60
CA ILE A 237 2.74 -4.74 -22.36
C ILE A 237 3.42 -3.37 -22.23
N CYS A 238 4.02 -2.86 -23.30
CA CYS A 238 4.76 -1.59 -23.25
C CYS A 238 3.84 -0.38 -23.03
N GLU A 239 2.63 -0.41 -23.60
CA GLU A 239 1.62 0.62 -23.38
C GLU A 239 1.03 0.52 -21.98
N PHE A 240 0.70 -0.69 -21.52
CA PHE A 240 0.11 -0.93 -20.22
C PHE A 240 1.04 -0.48 -19.08
N LEU A 241 2.33 -0.82 -19.17
CA LEU A 241 3.33 -0.49 -18.16
C LEU A 241 3.73 1.00 -18.10
N GLN A 242 3.13 1.90 -18.89
CA GLN A 242 3.41 3.34 -18.79
C GLN A 242 3.00 3.95 -17.44
N SER A 243 2.06 3.32 -16.72
CA SER A 243 1.69 3.70 -15.35
C SER A 243 2.51 2.92 -14.32
N SER A 244 2.98 3.59 -13.27
CA SER A 244 3.61 2.91 -12.13
C SER A 244 2.66 2.02 -11.35
N TRP A 245 1.34 2.18 -11.50
CA TRP A 245 0.34 1.30 -10.89
C TRP A 245 0.07 0.03 -11.68
N HIS A 246 0.54 -0.04 -12.92
CA HIS A 246 0.37 -1.20 -13.77
C HIS A 246 1.59 -2.10 -13.69
N ILE A 247 1.34 -3.38 -13.51
CA ILE A 247 2.37 -4.40 -13.40
C ILE A 247 2.03 -5.58 -14.28
N ILE A 248 3.07 -6.28 -14.72
CA ILE A 248 2.93 -7.58 -15.38
C ILE A 248 3.35 -8.67 -14.41
N VAL A 249 2.48 -9.65 -14.21
CA VAL A 249 2.80 -10.89 -13.52
C VAL A 249 3.07 -11.96 -14.56
N LYS A 250 4.27 -12.53 -14.55
CA LYS A 250 4.64 -13.66 -15.40
C LYS A 250 4.54 -14.96 -14.62
N ALA A 251 3.77 -15.92 -15.11
CA ALA A 251 3.68 -17.26 -14.55
C ALA A 251 3.89 -18.30 -15.67
N GLY A 252 4.98 -19.08 -15.57
CA GLY A 252 5.42 -19.92 -16.68
C GLY A 252 5.67 -19.08 -17.94
N ASP A 253 5.04 -19.44 -19.05
CA ASP A 253 5.14 -18.71 -20.33
C ASP A 253 4.06 -17.63 -20.52
N THR A 254 3.18 -17.44 -19.54
CA THR A 254 2.05 -16.50 -19.63
C THR A 254 2.37 -15.17 -18.96
N PHE A 255 1.93 -14.08 -19.59
CA PHE A 255 1.95 -12.74 -19.03
C PHE A 255 0.53 -12.29 -18.68
N GLN A 256 0.37 -11.75 -17.48
CA GLN A 256 -0.90 -11.29 -16.94
C GLN A 256 -0.76 -9.83 -16.53
N ALA A 257 -1.72 -9.01 -16.92
CA ALA A 257 -1.72 -7.58 -16.63
C ALA A 257 -2.59 -7.28 -15.41
N PHE A 258 -2.06 -6.48 -14.49
CA PHE A 258 -2.79 -6.09 -13.29
C PHE A 258 -2.53 -4.64 -12.91
N HIS A 259 -3.58 -3.98 -12.44
CA HIS A 259 -3.42 -2.80 -11.58
C HIS A 259 -3.05 -3.25 -10.15
N ARG A 260 -1.94 -2.76 -9.59
CA ARG A 260 -1.39 -3.19 -8.29
C ARG A 260 -2.40 -3.17 -7.16
N LYS A 261 -3.11 -2.05 -7.00
CA LYS A 261 -4.08 -1.87 -5.91
C LYS A 261 -5.21 -2.91 -6.01
N THR A 262 -5.78 -3.07 -7.20
CA THR A 262 -6.83 -4.06 -7.48
C THR A 262 -6.36 -5.47 -7.18
N LEU A 263 -5.14 -5.84 -7.61
CA LEU A 263 -4.57 -7.14 -7.27
C LEU A 263 -4.35 -7.30 -5.76
N PHE A 264 -3.75 -6.30 -5.11
CA PHE A 264 -3.48 -6.32 -3.67
C PHE A 264 -4.76 -6.44 -2.82
N ASP A 265 -5.81 -5.72 -3.19
CA ASP A 265 -7.13 -5.73 -2.55
C ASP A 265 -7.82 -7.07 -2.79
N TYR A 266 -7.81 -7.57 -4.03
CA TYR A 266 -8.33 -8.91 -4.35
C TYR A 266 -7.65 -9.99 -3.51
N MET A 267 -6.32 -9.98 -3.47
CA MET A 267 -5.52 -10.91 -2.69
C MET A 267 -5.86 -10.83 -1.19
N GLY A 268 -6.13 -9.63 -0.68
CA GLY A 268 -6.58 -9.42 0.70
C GLY A 268 -7.86 -10.18 1.06
N THR A 269 -8.77 -10.38 0.09
CA THR A 269 -9.98 -11.21 0.27
C THR A 269 -9.71 -12.72 0.22
N ARG A 270 -8.51 -13.13 -0.23
CA ARG A 270 -8.07 -14.52 -0.41
C ARG A 270 -6.90 -14.86 0.52
N ARG A 271 -6.93 -14.32 1.73
CA ARG A 271 -5.94 -14.61 2.78
C ARG A 271 -6.13 -16.03 3.32
N SER A 272 -5.02 -16.72 3.54
CA SER A 272 -4.93 -17.92 4.37
C SER A 272 -3.73 -17.79 5.30
N GLU A 273 -3.70 -18.55 6.38
CA GLU A 273 -2.58 -18.58 7.31
C GLU A 273 -1.91 -19.94 7.25
N LEU A 274 -0.59 -19.96 7.12
CA LEU A 274 0.24 -21.15 7.16
C LEU A 274 1.21 -21.03 8.34
N LEU A 275 1.14 -21.95 9.29
CA LEU A 275 1.88 -21.91 10.57
C LEU A 275 3.37 -21.52 10.47
N VAL A 276 4.05 -21.92 9.40
CA VAL A 276 5.51 -21.70 9.23
C VAL A 276 5.82 -20.43 8.42
N VAL A 277 4.96 -20.07 7.47
CA VAL A 277 5.17 -18.96 6.52
C VAL A 277 4.44 -17.69 6.96
N GLY A 278 3.46 -17.83 7.86
CA GLY A 278 2.53 -16.79 8.26
C GLY A 278 1.42 -16.60 7.23
N ASP A 279 1.04 -15.35 7.03
CA ASP A 279 -0.01 -15.00 6.08
C ASP A 279 0.43 -15.20 4.63
N ILE A 280 -0.44 -15.89 3.90
CA ILE A 280 -0.30 -16.18 2.48
C ILE A 280 -1.55 -15.72 1.74
N TYR A 281 -1.36 -15.39 0.47
CA TYR A 281 -2.38 -14.72 -0.32
C TYR A 281 -2.39 -15.29 -1.74
N ASP A 282 -3.59 -15.54 -2.26
CA ASP A 282 -3.74 -16.07 -3.62
C ASP A 282 -3.97 -14.97 -4.64
N THR A 283 -3.22 -15.03 -5.74
CA THR A 283 -3.59 -14.32 -6.97
C THR A 283 -4.93 -14.87 -7.52
N PRO A 284 -5.57 -14.17 -8.47
CA PRO A 284 -6.78 -14.66 -9.13
C PRO A 284 -6.67 -16.04 -9.78
N ASN A 285 -5.46 -16.45 -10.17
CA ASN A 285 -5.17 -17.75 -10.77
C ASN A 285 -4.67 -18.80 -9.74
N ASN A 286 -4.94 -18.57 -8.45
CA ASN A 286 -4.57 -19.45 -7.35
C ASN A 286 -3.07 -19.73 -7.22
N GLN A 287 -2.21 -18.77 -7.64
CA GLN A 287 -0.80 -18.80 -7.26
C GLN A 287 -0.66 -18.13 -5.89
N THR A 288 -0.11 -18.86 -4.93
CA THR A 288 0.00 -18.39 -3.54
C THR A 288 1.36 -17.73 -3.30
N ILE A 289 1.37 -16.52 -2.74
CA ILE A 289 2.59 -15.81 -2.33
C ILE A 289 2.51 -15.39 -0.86
N THR A 290 3.65 -15.04 -0.28
CA THR A 290 3.76 -14.60 1.12
C THR A 290 3.25 -13.17 1.33
N SER A 291 2.96 -12.80 2.59
CA SER A 291 2.62 -11.43 2.96
C SER A 291 3.67 -10.42 2.49
N ARG A 292 4.95 -10.71 2.69
CA ARG A 292 6.04 -9.82 2.28
C ARG A 292 6.05 -9.62 0.76
N ALA A 293 5.87 -10.70 0.00
CA ALA A 293 5.77 -10.64 -1.45
C ALA A 293 4.55 -9.81 -1.91
N ARG A 294 3.40 -9.95 -1.24
CA ARG A 294 2.21 -9.14 -1.49
C ARG A 294 2.45 -7.66 -1.19
N ASP A 295 3.10 -7.33 -0.08
CA ASP A 295 3.40 -5.94 0.29
C ASP A 295 4.30 -5.26 -0.76
N THR A 296 5.27 -6.00 -1.32
CA THR A 296 6.11 -5.51 -2.42
C THR A 296 5.32 -5.12 -3.67
N LEU A 297 4.17 -5.78 -3.96
CA LEU A 297 3.32 -5.38 -5.09
C LEU A 297 2.78 -3.95 -4.92
N LEU A 298 2.54 -3.51 -3.69
CA LEU A 298 1.99 -2.19 -3.37
C LEU A 298 3.06 -1.13 -3.10
N TYR A 299 4.21 -1.52 -2.55
CA TYR A 299 5.20 -0.57 -1.99
C TYR A 299 6.56 -0.56 -2.72
N SER A 300 6.68 -1.18 -3.90
CA SER A 300 7.91 -1.16 -4.72
C SER A 300 7.58 -0.90 -6.19
N ASP A 301 8.38 -0.13 -6.93
CA ASP A 301 8.03 0.27 -8.30
C ASP A 301 8.44 -0.73 -9.40
N PHE A 302 8.65 -2.02 -9.09
CA PHE A 302 9.00 -3.00 -10.12
C PHE A 302 7.89 -3.15 -11.15
N SER A 303 8.22 -3.21 -12.44
CA SER A 303 7.21 -3.36 -13.50
C SER A 303 6.82 -4.81 -13.75
N ILE A 304 7.71 -5.76 -13.48
CA ILE A 304 7.49 -7.19 -13.77
C ILE A 304 7.73 -8.04 -12.54
N TYR A 305 6.79 -8.94 -12.30
CA TYR A 305 6.78 -9.88 -11.19
C TYR A 305 6.70 -11.31 -11.74
N GLU A 306 7.79 -12.06 -11.68
CA GLU A 306 7.82 -13.44 -12.10
C GLU A 306 7.50 -14.37 -10.92
N LEU A 307 6.46 -15.18 -11.10
CA LEU A 307 6.07 -16.25 -10.18
C LEU A 307 6.79 -17.53 -10.59
N CYS A 308 7.74 -17.95 -9.77
CA CYS A 308 8.45 -19.22 -9.92
C CYS A 308 7.83 -20.26 -8.96
N PRO A 309 7.28 -21.38 -9.44
CA PRO A 309 6.80 -22.45 -8.58
C PRO A 309 7.89 -22.90 -7.62
N ASP A 310 7.56 -23.05 -6.34
CA ASP A 310 8.51 -23.46 -5.30
C ASP A 310 8.10 -24.83 -4.74
N TYR A 311 7.07 -24.88 -3.90
CA TYR A 311 6.52 -26.11 -3.33
C TYR A 311 5.01 -25.99 -3.12
N SER A 312 4.35 -27.12 -2.82
CA SER A 312 2.92 -27.13 -2.47
C SER A 312 2.70 -27.64 -1.05
N VAL A 313 1.69 -27.10 -0.37
CA VAL A 313 1.30 -27.47 1.00
C VAL A 313 -0.19 -27.76 1.07
N THR A 314 -0.58 -28.57 2.05
CA THR A 314 -2.00 -28.81 2.36
C THR A 314 -2.38 -28.00 3.59
N ILE A 315 -3.43 -27.19 3.47
CA ILE A 315 -4.00 -26.38 4.54
C ILE A 315 -5.32 -27.01 4.98
N TYR A 316 -5.56 -27.08 6.29
CA TYR A 316 -6.80 -27.59 6.84
C TYR A 316 -8.02 -26.78 6.32
N PRO A 317 -9.15 -27.41 5.95
CA PRO A 317 -9.48 -28.82 6.14
C PRO A 317 -9.03 -29.79 5.04
N ALA A 318 -8.52 -29.33 3.88
CA ALA A 318 -7.86 -30.14 2.83
C ALA A 318 -7.50 -29.32 1.57
N ALA A 319 -7.29 -28.00 1.69
CA ALA A 319 -6.98 -27.17 0.53
C ALA A 319 -5.49 -27.28 0.17
N GLN A 320 -5.18 -27.77 -1.03
CA GLN A 320 -3.81 -27.72 -1.55
C GLN A 320 -3.51 -26.31 -2.07
N LYS A 321 -2.39 -25.74 -1.63
CA LYS A 321 -1.86 -24.46 -2.10
C LYS A 321 -0.50 -24.66 -2.72
N SER A 322 -0.25 -24.03 -3.86
CA SER A 322 1.06 -23.99 -4.49
C SER A 322 1.69 -22.64 -4.18
N LEU A 323 2.78 -22.66 -3.42
CA LEU A 323 3.56 -21.48 -3.09
C LEU A 323 4.56 -21.17 -4.19
N PHE A 324 4.69 -19.88 -4.48
CA PHE A 324 5.58 -19.35 -5.50
C PHE A 324 6.60 -18.41 -4.87
N THR A 325 7.85 -18.54 -5.31
CA THR A 325 8.86 -17.50 -5.13
C THR A 325 8.53 -16.34 -6.09
N LEU A 326 8.51 -15.12 -5.57
CA LEU A 326 8.29 -13.91 -6.35
C LEU A 326 9.63 -13.28 -6.70
N ARG A 327 9.95 -13.16 -7.99
CA ARG A 327 11.11 -12.41 -8.47
C ARG A 327 10.65 -11.10 -9.08
N CYS A 328 11.24 -10.00 -8.65
CA CYS A 328 10.82 -8.66 -9.03
C CYS A 328 11.87 -8.01 -9.94
N TYR A 329 11.41 -7.37 -11.01
CA TYR A 329 12.26 -6.78 -12.03
C TYR A 329 11.75 -5.39 -12.41
N SER A 330 12.69 -4.45 -12.51
CA SER A 330 12.57 -3.27 -13.36
C SER A 330 12.65 -3.67 -14.84
N ILE A 331 12.31 -2.74 -15.75
CA ILE A 331 12.42 -3.01 -17.19
C ILE A 331 13.87 -3.34 -17.59
N ALA A 332 14.85 -2.64 -17.02
CA ALA A 332 16.26 -2.87 -17.28
C ALA A 332 16.73 -4.22 -16.71
N GLU A 333 16.37 -4.55 -15.47
CA GLU A 333 16.71 -5.82 -14.82
C GLU A 333 16.13 -7.04 -15.56
N TRP A 334 14.93 -6.88 -16.13
CA TRP A 334 14.31 -7.90 -16.97
C TRP A 334 15.12 -8.16 -18.25
N GLU A 335 15.62 -7.11 -18.91
CA GLU A 335 16.48 -7.22 -20.07
C GLU A 335 17.81 -7.92 -19.74
N GLU A 336 18.35 -7.66 -18.56
CA GLU A 336 19.57 -8.31 -18.06
C GLU A 336 19.34 -9.75 -17.53
N GLY A 337 18.09 -10.15 -17.31
CA GLY A 337 17.74 -11.44 -16.73
C GLY A 337 18.14 -11.59 -15.25
N ARG A 338 18.30 -10.47 -14.51
CA ARG A 338 18.72 -10.47 -13.10
C ARG A 338 17.67 -9.76 -12.24
N PRO A 339 17.01 -10.45 -11.30
CA PRO A 339 15.99 -9.81 -10.46
C PRO A 339 16.61 -8.79 -9.52
N GLY A 340 15.92 -7.66 -9.34
CA GLY A 340 16.29 -6.65 -8.35
C GLY A 340 15.95 -7.06 -6.93
N ASP A 341 14.90 -7.87 -6.76
CA ASP A 341 14.53 -8.44 -5.45
C ASP A 341 13.88 -9.82 -5.62
N VAL A 342 13.98 -10.65 -4.58
CA VAL A 342 13.45 -12.02 -4.57
C VAL A 342 12.81 -12.29 -3.21
N PHE A 343 11.56 -12.75 -3.24
CA PHE A 343 10.81 -13.10 -2.04
C PHE A 343 10.46 -14.57 -2.09
N SER A 344 11.26 -15.36 -1.38
CA SER A 344 11.01 -16.79 -1.23
C SER A 344 10.08 -17.08 -0.05
N PRO A 345 9.14 -18.03 -0.18
CA PRO A 345 8.40 -18.60 0.95
C PRO A 345 9.27 -19.21 2.05
N THR A 346 10.57 -19.42 1.82
CA THR A 346 11.51 -20.01 2.81
C THR A 346 12.30 -18.96 3.60
N GLU A 347 12.23 -17.67 3.25
CA GLU A 347 13.02 -16.61 3.89
C GLU A 347 12.32 -16.01 5.13
N TYR A 348 12.44 -16.72 6.27
CA TYR A 348 12.38 -16.35 7.72
C TYR A 348 11.91 -17.61 8.49
N SER A 349 12.49 -18.17 9.56
CA SER A 349 13.43 -17.81 10.65
C SER A 349 14.18 -19.10 11.11
N ALA A 350 15.44 -18.99 11.54
CA ALA A 350 16.24 -20.10 12.11
C ALA A 350 15.64 -20.73 13.41
N SER A 351 14.64 -20.11 14.04
CA SER A 351 13.90 -20.70 15.16
C SER A 351 12.84 -21.74 14.76
N LEU A 352 12.53 -21.86 13.46
CA LEU A 352 11.44 -22.71 12.95
C LEU A 352 11.85 -24.16 12.69
N GLY A 353 13.13 -24.51 12.64
CA GLY A 353 13.55 -25.92 12.55
C GLY A 353 13.00 -26.74 13.73
N ASN A 354 13.02 -26.15 14.93
CA ASN A 354 12.48 -26.76 16.15
C ASN A 354 10.94 -26.75 16.17
N VAL A 355 10.30 -25.77 15.54
CA VAL A 355 8.83 -25.68 15.44
C VAL A 355 8.29 -26.67 14.40
N PHE A 356 9.00 -26.87 13.29
CA PHE A 356 8.66 -27.83 12.24
C PHE A 356 8.75 -29.28 12.74
N GLU A 357 9.81 -29.61 13.47
CA GLU A 357 9.93 -30.91 14.16
C GLU A 357 8.85 -31.09 15.23
N SER A 358 8.55 -30.04 16.01
CA SER A 358 7.47 -30.08 17.02
C SER A 358 6.07 -30.24 16.39
N HIS A 359 5.84 -29.61 15.24
CA HIS A 359 4.56 -29.70 14.53
C HIS A 359 4.38 -31.05 13.82
N LEU A 360 5.44 -31.59 13.21
CA LEU A 360 5.43 -32.95 12.67
C LEU A 360 5.21 -34.00 13.78
N ALA A 361 5.80 -33.78 14.97
CA ALA A 361 5.55 -34.63 16.14
C ALA A 361 4.09 -34.53 16.63
N LEU A 362 3.50 -33.33 16.63
CA LEU A 362 2.08 -33.12 16.97
C LEU A 362 1.14 -33.77 15.97
N GLN A 363 1.39 -33.63 14.66
CA GLN A 363 0.57 -34.28 13.63
C GLN A 363 0.66 -35.81 13.69
N ARG A 364 1.85 -36.36 13.97
CA ARG A 364 2.02 -37.81 14.23
C ARG A 364 1.24 -38.24 15.47
N SER A 365 1.30 -37.46 16.55
CA SER A 365 0.58 -37.74 17.79
C SER A 365 -0.94 -37.68 17.60
N GLU A 366 -1.48 -36.74 16.82
CA GLU A 366 -2.91 -36.68 16.51
C GLU A 366 -3.36 -37.84 15.61
N LEU A 367 -2.54 -38.23 14.63
CA LEU A 367 -2.82 -39.40 13.79
C LEU A 367 -2.82 -40.70 14.62
N GLU A 368 -1.85 -40.87 15.51
CA GLU A 368 -1.80 -41.99 16.47
C GLU A 368 -3.01 -41.96 17.41
N ARG A 369 -3.43 -40.78 17.90
CA ARG A 369 -4.62 -40.64 18.73
C ARG A 369 -5.89 -41.04 17.98
N LEU A 370 -6.06 -40.60 16.74
CA LEU A 370 -7.19 -40.98 15.89
C LEU A 370 -7.21 -42.48 15.58
N GLN A 371 -6.04 -43.09 15.38
CA GLN A 371 -5.93 -44.55 15.22
C GLN A 371 -6.32 -45.31 16.49
N VAL A 372 -5.92 -44.82 17.67
CA VAL A 372 -6.32 -45.39 18.96
C VAL A 372 -7.81 -45.20 19.23
N GLU A 373 -8.37 -44.02 18.95
CA GLU A 373 -9.80 -43.75 19.09
C GLU A 373 -10.63 -44.66 18.16
N ASN A 374 -10.19 -44.88 16.92
CA ASN A 374 -10.82 -45.85 16.01
C ASN A 374 -10.69 -47.29 16.52
N ALA A 375 -9.53 -47.69 17.04
CA ALA A 375 -9.35 -49.02 17.62
C ALA A 375 -10.23 -49.24 18.88
N ILE A 376 -10.42 -48.21 19.70
CA ILE A 376 -11.33 -48.25 20.86
C ILE A 376 -12.79 -48.35 20.39
N ALA A 377 -13.18 -47.60 19.35
CA ALA A 377 -14.52 -47.68 18.78
C ALA A 377 -14.80 -49.06 18.18
N GLU A 378 -13.85 -49.64 17.44
CA GLU A 378 -13.95 -51.01 16.93
C GLU A 378 -14.04 -52.04 18.06
N SER A 379 -13.24 -51.89 19.11
CA SER A 379 -13.29 -52.74 20.30
C SER A 379 -14.64 -52.65 21.03
N ALA A 380 -15.20 -51.45 21.18
CA ALA A 380 -16.52 -51.24 21.78
C ALA A 380 -17.65 -51.86 20.94
N ILE A 381 -17.54 -51.83 19.60
CA ILE A 381 -18.47 -52.51 18.69
C ILE A 381 -18.37 -54.03 18.87
N ILE A 382 -17.15 -54.57 18.97
CA ILE A 382 -16.93 -56.01 19.21
C ILE A 382 -17.50 -56.43 20.58
N GLN A 383 -17.27 -55.63 21.63
CA GLN A 383 -17.78 -55.89 22.98
C GLN A 383 -19.32 -55.89 23.01
N ASN A 384 -19.96 -54.89 22.39
CA ASN A 384 -21.42 -54.82 22.27
C ASN A 384 -21.98 -56.01 21.48
N ASN A 385 -21.31 -56.44 20.42
CA ASN A 385 -21.72 -57.61 19.64
C ASN A 385 -21.60 -58.90 20.46
N LEU A 386 -20.57 -59.04 21.29
CA LEU A 386 -20.41 -60.19 22.20
C LEU A 386 -21.50 -60.23 23.28
N GLU A 387 -21.87 -59.08 23.85
CA GLU A 387 -23.01 -58.99 24.78
C GLU A 387 -24.33 -59.34 24.11
N LEU A 388 -24.54 -58.90 22.86
CA LEU A 388 -25.73 -59.23 22.08
C LEU A 388 -25.81 -60.74 21.78
N ILE A 389 -24.68 -61.37 21.43
CA ILE A 389 -24.58 -62.82 21.23
C ILE A 389 -24.85 -63.58 22.54
N SER A 390 -24.33 -63.10 23.67
CA SER A 390 -24.62 -63.66 25.00
C SER A 390 -26.11 -63.59 25.34
N MET A 391 -26.76 -62.45 25.09
CA MET A 391 -28.19 -62.28 25.30
C MET A 391 -29.03 -63.18 24.40
N LEU A 392 -28.67 -63.30 23.11
CA LEU A 392 -29.35 -64.18 22.15
C LEU A 392 -29.22 -65.66 22.54
N ASN A 393 -28.03 -66.09 23.00
CA ASN A 393 -27.83 -67.45 23.49
C ASN A 393 -28.62 -67.71 24.79
N GLY A 394 -28.74 -66.71 25.67
CA GLY A 394 -29.60 -66.78 26.86
C GLY A 394 -31.08 -66.95 26.52
N GLN A 395 -31.56 -66.27 25.48
CA GLN A 395 -32.94 -66.42 24.98
C GLN A 395 -33.17 -67.77 24.29
N SER A 396 -32.19 -68.29 23.52
CA SER A 396 -32.26 -69.62 22.91
C SER A 396 -32.40 -70.72 23.98
N ASN A 397 -31.59 -70.65 25.05
CA ASN A 397 -31.69 -71.60 26.16
C ASN A 397 -33.07 -71.53 26.85
N MET A 398 -33.66 -70.34 26.94
CA MET A 398 -34.99 -70.14 27.52
C MET A 398 -36.10 -70.75 26.63
N ILE A 399 -35.95 -70.66 25.29
CA ILE A 399 -36.83 -71.31 24.33
C ILE A 399 -36.73 -72.84 24.45
N ASP A 400 -35.52 -73.39 24.55
CA ASP A 400 -35.32 -74.84 24.76
C ASP A 400 -35.97 -75.31 26.08
N THR A 401 -35.97 -74.47 27.12
CA THR A 401 -36.63 -74.79 28.39
C THR A 401 -38.16 -74.75 28.28
N ILE A 402 -38.71 -73.81 27.50
CA ILE A 402 -40.15 -73.72 27.21
C ILE A 402 -40.60 -74.90 26.34
N GLU A 403 -39.78 -75.30 25.37
CA GLU A 403 -40.05 -76.45 24.49
C GLU A 403 -40.01 -77.77 25.28
N GLN A 404 -39.04 -77.93 26.19
CA GLN A 404 -39.04 -79.04 27.15
C GLN A 404 -40.26 -79.02 28.08
N ALA A 405 -40.66 -77.85 28.58
CA ALA A 405 -41.85 -77.72 29.43
C ALA A 405 -43.15 -78.05 28.66
N LEU A 406 -43.27 -77.60 27.41
CA LEU A 406 -44.38 -77.93 26.52
C LEU A 406 -44.42 -79.41 26.14
N GLN A 407 -43.27 -80.04 25.94
CA GLN A 407 -43.18 -81.48 25.69
C GLN A 407 -43.61 -82.28 26.92
N VAL A 408 -43.19 -81.89 28.12
CA VAL A 408 -43.67 -82.49 29.38
C VAL A 408 -45.19 -82.30 29.56
N MET A 409 -45.74 -81.16 29.16
CA MET A 409 -47.19 -80.92 29.18
C MET A 409 -47.95 -81.76 28.13
N LEU A 410 -47.39 -81.96 26.94
CA LEU A 410 -47.95 -82.81 25.89
C LEU A 410 -47.93 -84.28 26.29
N ASP A 411 -46.84 -84.74 26.90
CA ASP A 411 -46.71 -86.11 27.42
C ASP A 411 -47.68 -86.36 28.59
N ALA A 412 -47.91 -85.35 29.44
CA ALA A 412 -48.95 -85.41 30.49
C ALA A 412 -50.38 -85.41 29.92
N GLY A 413 -50.61 -84.77 28.77
CA GLY A 413 -51.88 -84.76 28.05
C GLY A 413 -52.25 -86.10 27.39
N GLN A 414 -51.26 -86.89 26.97
CA GLN A 414 -51.47 -88.23 26.40
C GLN A 414 -51.95 -89.27 27.44
N ILE A 415 -51.81 -88.98 28.73
CA ILE A 415 -52.33 -89.85 29.81
C ILE A 415 -53.84 -89.65 30.02
N TYR A 416 -54.42 -88.52 29.61
CA TYR A 416 -55.85 -88.20 29.83
C TYR A 416 -56.78 -88.49 28.65
N PHE A 417 -56.24 -88.86 27.47
CA PHE A 417 -57.04 -89.28 26.30
C PHE A 417 -56.62 -90.66 25.79
N ARG A 418 -56.69 -91.68 26.65
CA ARG A 418 -57.02 -93.04 26.22
C ARG A 418 -58.50 -93.27 26.48
N ILE A 419 -59.32 -92.91 25.50
CA ILE A 419 -60.67 -93.46 25.36
C ILE A 419 -60.47 -94.80 24.65
N ASP A 420 -60.53 -95.90 25.41
CA ASP A 420 -60.71 -97.24 24.85
C ASP A 420 -62.09 -97.32 24.14
N PRO A 421 -62.22 -98.07 23.03
CA PRO A 421 -63.52 -98.41 22.45
C PRO A 421 -64.44 -99.16 23.41
#